data_AF-A0A838XQU0-F1
#
_entry.id   AF-A0A838XQU0-F1
#
_cell.length_a   1.000
_cell.length_b   1.000
_cell.length_c   1.000
_cell.angle_alpha   90.00
_cell.angle_beta   90.00
_cell.angle_gamma   90.00
#
_symmetry.space_group_name_H-M   'P 1'
#
loop_
_entity.id
_entity.type
_entity.pdbx_description
1 polymer ?
#
loop_
_entity_poly.entity_id
_entity_poly.type
_entity_poly.pdbx_seq_one_letter_code
_entity_poly.pdbx_strand_id
1 'polypeptide(L)'
;MSLSKRSLTLHGHRTSLALEPEFWSALEDIAASERISLPMLVARIDDGRQLDPATLPPSLSSALRVAALNHFRKNRSDPAP
;
A
#
# COMPACT_ATOMS: atom_id res chain seq x y z
N MET A 1 8.74 -17.34 4.53
CA MET A 1 7.99 -16.21 5.11
C MET A 1 6.50 -16.47 4.92
N SER A 2 5.68 -16.24 5.95
CA SER A 2 4.23 -16.45 5.89
C SER A 2 3.48 -15.13 5.71
N LEU A 3 2.33 -15.16 5.03
CA LEU A 3 1.48 -13.99 4.90
C LEU A 3 0.75 -13.70 6.21
N SER A 4 0.71 -12.43 6.60
CA SER A 4 -0.08 -11.91 7.71
C SER A 4 -1.39 -11.33 7.17
N LYS A 5 -2.52 -11.83 7.71
CA LYS A 5 -3.86 -11.37 7.33
C LYS A 5 -4.29 -10.22 8.22
N ARG A 6 -4.78 -9.15 7.62
CA ARG A 6 -5.41 -8.03 8.32
C ARG A 6 -6.75 -7.71 7.68
N SER A 7 -7.65 -7.19 8.51
CA SER A 7 -8.95 -6.73 8.03
C SER A 7 -9.07 -5.23 8.28
N LEU A 8 -9.42 -4.50 7.23
CA LEU A 8 -9.52 -3.04 7.22
C LEU A 8 -10.90 -2.66 6.70
N THR A 9 -11.45 -1.54 7.19
CA THR A 9 -12.67 -0.97 6.61
C THR A 9 -12.27 0.04 5.54
N LEU A 10 -12.59 -0.26 4.28
CA LEU A 10 -12.34 0.59 3.12
C LEU A 10 -13.69 1.00 2.54
N HIS A 11 -13.91 2.28 2.22
CA HIS A 11 -15.17 2.78 1.63
C HIS A 11 -16.45 2.24 2.30
N GLY A 12 -16.44 2.12 3.64
CA GLY A 12 -17.57 1.62 4.42
C GLY A 12 -17.78 0.11 4.45
N HIS A 13 -16.97 -0.69 3.74
CA HIS A 13 -17.03 -2.15 3.75
C HIS A 13 -15.74 -2.79 4.27
N ARG A 14 -15.86 -4.00 4.83
CA ARG A 14 -14.73 -4.72 5.44
C ARG A 14 -13.97 -5.50 4.37
N THR A 15 -12.71 -5.16 4.18
CA THR A 15 -11.79 -5.81 3.25
C THR A 15 -10.75 -6.61 4.03
N SER A 16 -10.53 -7.87 3.62
CA SER A 16 -9.52 -8.75 4.22
C SER A 16 -8.35 -8.94 3.26
N LEU A 17 -7.14 -8.60 3.71
CA LEU A 17 -5.93 -8.65 2.91
C LEU A 17 -4.88 -9.50 3.59
N ALA A 18 -4.08 -10.22 2.80
CA ALA A 18 -2.95 -10.99 3.28
C ALA A 18 -1.68 -10.51 2.57
N LEU A 19 -0.73 -9.98 3.33
CA LEU A 19 0.56 -9.48 2.87
C LEU A 19 1.68 -9.98 3.79
N GLU A 20 2.89 -10.00 3.28
CA GLU A 20 4.10 -10.25 4.04
C GLU A 20 4.25 -9.17 5.14
N PRO A 21 4.70 -9.51 6.35
CA PRO A 21 4.88 -8.56 7.45
C PRO A 21 5.70 -7.31 7.06
N GLU A 22 6.71 -7.49 6.21
CA GLU A 22 7.57 -6.44 5.69
C GLU A 22 6.80 -5.41 4.86
N PHE A 23 5.84 -5.86 4.05
CA PHE A 23 4.98 -4.95 3.31
C PHE A 23 3.97 -4.24 4.21
N TRP A 24 3.49 -4.88 5.28
CA TRP A 24 2.67 -4.18 6.27
C TRP A 24 3.45 -3.05 6.95
N SER A 25 4.67 -3.31 7.41
CA SER A 25 5.54 -2.29 8.00
C SER A 25 5.80 -1.15 7.01
N ALA A 26 6.16 -1.47 5.77
CA ALA A 26 6.42 -0.47 4.75
C ALA A 26 5.19 0.44 4.48
N LEU A 27 3.98 -0.12 4.46
CA LEU A 27 2.75 0.66 4.30
C LEU A 27 2.43 1.51 5.53
N GLU A 28 2.73 1.02 6.73
CA GLU A 28 2.62 1.80 7.98
C GLU A 28 3.58 2.99 7.97
N ASP A 29 4.83 2.80 7.55
CA ASP A 29 5.83 3.86 7.42
C ASP A 29 5.40 4.93 6.42
N ILE A 30 4.87 4.51 5.26
CA ILE A 30 4.33 5.42 4.24
C ILE A 30 3.16 6.22 4.82
N ALA A 31 2.19 5.56 5.45
CA ALA A 31 1.02 6.21 6.03
C ALA A 31 1.44 7.23 7.11
N ALA A 32 2.41 6.87 7.95
CA ALA A 32 2.97 7.77 8.97
C ALA A 32 3.67 8.98 8.34
N SER A 33 4.47 8.79 7.29
CA SER A 33 5.16 9.87 6.58
C SER A 33 4.19 10.88 5.95
N GLU A 34 3.04 10.40 5.47
CA GLU A 34 1.97 11.21 4.89
C GLU A 34 0.97 11.74 5.93
N ARG A 35 1.13 11.41 7.21
CA ARG A 35 0.22 11.74 8.33
C ARG A 35 -1.24 11.31 8.09
N ILE A 36 -1.43 10.12 7.50
CA ILE A 36 -2.73 9.49 7.29
C ILE A 36 -2.79 8.12 7.96
N SER A 37 -4.00 7.57 8.09
CA SER A 37 -4.16 6.21 8.63
C SER A 37 -3.85 5.15 7.56
N LEU A 38 -3.43 3.96 7.99
CA LEU A 38 -3.22 2.82 7.08
C LEU A 38 -4.47 2.49 6.23
N PRO A 39 -5.70 2.42 6.79
CA PRO A 39 -6.90 2.24 5.97
C PRO A 39 -7.09 3.31 4.91
N MET A 40 -6.77 4.58 5.22
CA MET A 40 -6.86 5.66 4.24
C MET A 40 -5.83 5.53 3.12
N LEU A 41 -4.58 5.17 3.44
CA LEU A 41 -3.57 4.89 2.43
C LEU A 41 -4.01 3.73 1.52
N VAL A 42 -4.50 2.64 2.11
CA VAL A 42 -4.98 1.47 1.36
C VAL A 42 -6.17 1.82 0.47
N ALA A 43 -7.14 2.59 0.96
CA ALA A 43 -8.28 3.05 0.16
C ALA A 43 -7.83 3.93 -1.02
N ARG A 44 -6.87 4.84 -0.81
CA ARG A 44 -6.31 5.68 -1.88
C ARG A 44 -5.63 4.85 -2.97
N ILE A 45 -4.86 3.83 -2.59
CA ILE A 45 -4.23 2.91 -3.55
C ILE A 45 -5.29 2.08 -4.27
N ASP A 46 -6.34 1.65 -3.56
CA ASP A 46 -7.47 0.93 -4.11
C ASP A 46 -8.25 1.77 -5.15
N ASP A 47 -8.45 3.06 -4.89
CA ASP A 47 -9.06 3.98 -5.84
C ASP A 47 -8.15 4.19 -7.06
N GLY A 48 -6.84 4.37 -6.83
CA GLY A 48 -5.85 4.55 -7.89
C GLY A 48 -5.83 3.39 -8.90
N ARG A 49 -5.89 2.14 -8.43
CA ARG A 49 -5.94 0.98 -9.34
C ARG A 49 -7.24 0.87 -10.14
N GLN A 50 -8.34 1.46 -9.66
CA GLN A 50 -9.63 1.45 -10.38
C GLN A 50 -9.66 2.51 -11.47
N LEU A 51 -9.02 3.65 -11.22
CA LEU A 51 -8.96 4.78 -12.16
C LEU A 51 -7.95 4.54 -13.29
N ASP A 52 -6.85 3.85 -13.00
CA ASP A 52 -5.80 3.58 -13.98
C ASP A 52 -5.27 2.13 -13.89
N PRO A 53 -5.96 1.18 -14.55
CA PRO A 53 -5.57 -0.23 -14.57
C PRO A 53 -4.23 -0.49 -15.29
N ALA A 54 -3.71 0.49 -16.05
CA ALA A 54 -2.44 0.34 -16.76
C ALA A 54 -1.23 0.56 -15.84
N THR A 55 -1.39 1.28 -14.72
CA THR A 55 -0.28 1.64 -13.82
C THR A 55 -0.23 0.84 -12.52
N LEU A 56 -1.34 0.23 -12.09
CA LEU A 56 -1.39 -0.62 -10.91
C LEU A 56 -1.98 -2.00 -11.20
N PRO A 57 -1.46 -3.06 -10.54
CA PRO A 57 -2.04 -4.40 -10.64
C PRO A 57 -3.53 -4.43 -10.27
N PRO A 58 -4.33 -5.34 -10.89
CA PRO A 58 -5.76 -5.43 -10.64
C PRO A 58 -6.11 -5.89 -9.22
N SER A 59 -5.24 -6.69 -8.58
CA SER A 59 -5.44 -7.13 -7.20
C SER A 59 -4.93 -6.08 -6.22
N LEU A 60 -5.74 -5.75 -5.21
CA LEU A 60 -5.35 -4.80 -4.17
C LEU A 60 -4.07 -5.24 -3.45
N SER A 61 -3.92 -6.53 -3.14
CA SER A 61 -2.69 -7.03 -2.51
C SER A 61 -1.44 -6.80 -3.38
N SER A 62 -1.50 -7.02 -4.70
CA SER A 62 -0.35 -6.75 -5.57
C SER A 62 -0.14 -5.25 -5.76
N ALA A 63 -1.20 -4.45 -5.85
CA ALA A 63 -1.11 -3.00 -5.92
C ALA A 63 -0.42 -2.40 -4.69
N LEU A 64 -0.74 -2.89 -3.50
CA LEU A 64 -0.09 -2.46 -2.25
C LEU A 64 1.42 -2.76 -2.24
N ARG A 65 1.83 -3.95 -2.70
CA ARG A 65 3.26 -4.29 -2.81
C ARG A 65 4.00 -3.38 -3.78
N VAL A 66 3.42 -3.14 -4.96
CA VAL A 66 4.00 -2.26 -5.99
C VAL A 66 4.06 -0.81 -5.52
N ALA A 67 3.02 -0.32 -4.85
CA ALA A 67 2.98 1.02 -4.28
C ALA A 67 4.09 1.22 -3.24
N ALA A 68 4.24 0.27 -2.31
CA ALA A 68 5.31 0.30 -1.31
C ALA A 68 6.71 0.32 -1.97
N LEU A 69 6.96 -0.60 -2.92
CA LEU A 69 8.22 -0.64 -3.66
C LEU A 69 8.52 0.69 -4.37
N ASN A 70 7.53 1.26 -5.07
CA ASN A 70 7.70 2.49 -5.82
C ASN A 70 7.93 3.71 -4.93
N HIS A 71 7.30 3.78 -3.76
CA HIS A 71 7.54 4.85 -2.78
C HIS A 71 9.02 4.88 -2.38
N PHE A 72 9.57 3.74 -1.95
CA PHE A 72 10.97 3.68 -1.51
C PHE A 72 11.97 3.79 -2.66
N ARG A 73 11.63 3.34 -3.88
CA ARG A 73 12.47 3.59 -5.07
C ARG A 73 12.56 5.07 -5.42
N LYS A 74 11.45 5.80 -5.34
CA LYS A 74 11.41 7.25 -5.59
C LYS A 74 12.24 8.01 -4.55
N ASN A 75 12.11 7.65 -3.28
CA ASN A 75 12.87 8.30 -2.19
C ASN A 75 14.37 7.95 -2.22
N ARG A 76 14.78 6.89 -2.92
CA ARG A 76 16.19 6.55 -3.16
C ARG A 76 16.85 7.37 -4.28
N SER A 77 16.06 8.19 -4.99
CA SER A 77 16.54 9.05 -6.09
C SER A 77 17.09 10.39 -5.60
N ASP A 78 17.03 10.67 -4.30
CA ASP A 78 17.78 11.76 -3.69
C ASP A 78 19.19 11.23 -3.39
N PRO A 79 20.24 11.68 -4.10
CA PRO A 79 21.59 11.25 -3.77
C PRO A 79 21.89 11.66 -2.34
N ALA A 80 22.33 10.71 -1.52
CA ALA A 80 22.89 10.99 -0.21
C ALA A 80 23.94 12.12 -0.32
N PRO A 81 24.01 13.05 0.65
CA PRO A 81 24.96 14.16 0.63
C PRO A 81 26.41 13.72 0.54
#